data_AF-A0A251ZYE7-F1
#
_entry.id   AF-A0A251ZYE7-F1
#
_cell.length_a   1.000
_cell.length_b   1.000
_cell.length_c   1.000
_cell.angle_alpha   90.00
_cell.angle_beta   90.00
_cell.angle_gamma   90.00
#
_symmetry.space_group_name_H-M   'P 1'
#
loop_
_entity.id
_entity.type
_entity.pdbx_description
1 polymer ?
#
loop_
_entity_poly.entity_id
_entity_poly.type
_entity_poly.pdbx_seq_one_letter_code
_entity_poly.pdbx_strand_id
1 'polypeptide(L)'
;MARALSDDLRERVLEAGAAGASARSIAARFGVGISTAIRWLRRERESGERTPRRQGKPRGSRLDAHEAFIAGMIEAQKDITLHEMMARLKSERSVGIGHSMLIPTIVWPDSRGTHRFKNVIHRMQTIL
;
A
#
# COMPACT_ATOMS: atom_id res chain seq x y z
N MET A 1 -6.05 12.24 10.08
CA MET A 1 -6.90 12.49 11.26
C MET A 1 -7.82 11.33 11.62
N ALA A 2 -8.53 10.68 10.66
CA ALA A 2 -9.44 9.56 10.97
C ALA A 2 -8.81 8.34 11.66
N ARG A 3 -7.49 8.12 11.51
CA ARG A 3 -6.80 6.94 12.03
C ARG A 3 -6.62 6.94 13.55
N ALA A 4 -6.23 8.08 14.14
CA ALA A 4 -6.07 8.20 15.58
C ALA A 4 -7.40 7.99 16.32
N LEU A 5 -8.50 8.58 15.82
CA LEU A 5 -9.84 8.37 16.36
C LEU A 5 -10.29 6.90 16.25
N SER A 6 -9.89 6.19 15.19
CA SER A 6 -10.24 4.77 15.01
C SER A 6 -9.43 3.82 15.90
N ASP A 7 -8.20 4.21 16.25
CA ASP A 7 -7.33 3.43 17.14
C ASP A 7 -7.80 3.57 18.59
N ASP A 8 -8.05 4.81 19.03
CA ASP A 8 -8.62 5.13 20.34
C ASP A 8 -10.01 4.50 20.56
N LEU A 9 -10.86 4.46 19.52
CA LEU A 9 -12.15 3.77 19.59
C LEU A 9 -11.99 2.25 19.85
N ARG A 10 -11.01 1.61 19.20
CA ARG A 10 -10.76 0.19 19.40
C ARG A 10 -10.27 -0.09 20.81
N GLU A 11 -9.34 0.72 21.31
CA GLU A 11 -8.82 0.60 22.66
C GLU A 11 -9.93 0.64 23.71
N ARG A 12 -10.81 1.65 23.65
CA ARG A 12 -11.95 1.77 24.56
C ARG A 12 -12.94 0.60 24.47
N VAL A 13 -13.14 0.04 23.27
CA VAL A 13 -13.96 -1.16 23.06
C VAL A 13 -13.33 -2.39 23.73
N LEU A 14 -12.02 -2.58 23.59
CA LEU A 14 -11.29 -3.70 24.16
C LEU A 14 -11.21 -3.60 25.69
N GLU A 15 -10.98 -2.41 26.25
CA GLU A 15 -11.04 -2.16 27.69
C GLU A 15 -12.41 -2.49 28.29
N ALA A 16 -13.50 -2.07 27.63
CA ALA A 16 -14.85 -2.42 28.08
C ALA A 16 -15.10 -3.94 28.04
N GLY A 17 -14.53 -4.64 27.05
CA GLY A 17 -14.55 -6.10 26.98
C GLY A 17 -13.76 -6.79 28.08
N ALA A 18 -12.59 -6.25 28.41
CA ALA A 18 -11.76 -6.72 29.52
C ALA A 18 -12.47 -6.51 30.88
N ALA A 19 -13.24 -5.43 31.01
CA ALA A 19 -14.11 -5.17 32.17
C ALA A 19 -15.38 -6.05 32.22
N GLY A 20 -15.54 -7.00 31.29
CA GLY A 20 -16.64 -7.98 31.29
C GLY A 20 -17.91 -7.53 30.58
N ALA A 21 -17.91 -6.39 29.87
CA ALA A 21 -19.08 -5.95 29.12
C ALA A 21 -19.37 -6.89 27.92
N SER A 22 -20.65 -7.14 27.65
CA SER A 22 -21.05 -7.94 26.49
C SER A 22 -20.82 -7.17 25.18
N ALA A 23 -20.56 -7.89 24.09
CA ALA A 23 -20.37 -7.28 22.77
C ALA A 23 -21.55 -6.41 22.32
N ARG A 24 -22.78 -6.77 22.72
CA ARG A 24 -24.00 -5.99 22.44
C ARG A 24 -24.05 -4.68 23.23
N SER A 25 -23.65 -4.70 24.50
CA SER A 25 -23.54 -3.50 25.34
C SER A 25 -22.47 -2.55 24.81
N ILE A 26 -21.30 -3.09 24.46
CA ILE A 26 -20.18 -2.35 23.86
C ILE A 26 -20.61 -1.69 22.53
N ALA A 27 -21.29 -2.43 21.66
CA ALA A 27 -21.80 -1.93 20.39
C ALA A 27 -22.73 -0.71 20.58
N ALA A 28 -23.68 -0.81 21.51
CA ALA A 28 -24.59 0.28 21.84
C ALA A 28 -23.86 1.49 22.43
N ARG A 29 -22.89 1.26 23.34
CA ARG A 29 -22.13 2.32 24.02
C ARG A 29 -21.22 3.12 23.09
N PHE A 30 -20.56 2.46 22.14
CA PHE A 30 -19.53 3.06 21.29
C PHE A 30 -19.98 3.30 19.84
N GLY A 31 -21.24 2.99 19.51
CA GLY A 31 -21.78 3.18 18.16
C GLY A 31 -21.12 2.30 17.10
N VAL A 32 -20.62 1.12 17.48
CA VAL A 32 -20.01 0.16 16.55
C VAL A 32 -20.96 -0.99 16.26
N GLY A 33 -20.89 -1.59 15.07
CA GLY A 33 -21.67 -2.79 14.76
C GLY A 33 -21.34 -3.96 15.71
N ILE A 34 -22.35 -4.73 16.13
CA ILE A 34 -22.18 -5.87 17.06
C ILE A 34 -21.16 -6.88 16.52
N SER A 35 -21.21 -7.18 15.21
CA SER A 35 -20.25 -8.08 14.56
C SER A 35 -18.81 -7.56 14.61
N THR A 36 -18.62 -6.25 14.52
CA THR A 36 -17.32 -5.58 14.66
C THR A 36 -16.78 -5.73 16.08
N ALA A 37 -17.60 -5.46 17.10
CA ALA A 37 -17.24 -5.63 18.50
C ALA A 37 -16.84 -7.08 18.81
N ILE A 38 -17.64 -8.06 18.37
CA ILE A 38 -17.32 -9.50 18.50
C ILE A 38 -15.95 -9.80 17.87
N ARG A 39 -15.70 -9.30 16.65
CA ARG A 39 -14.46 -9.58 15.93
C ARG A 39 -13.23 -8.99 16.62
N TRP A 40 -13.35 -7.81 17.23
CA TRP A 40 -12.24 -7.18 17.96
C TRP A 40 -11.95 -7.93 19.27
N LEU A 41 -12.98 -8.21 20.06
CA LEU A 41 -12.82 -8.97 21.32
C LEU A 41 -12.27 -10.38 21.10
N ARG A 42 -12.71 -11.05 20.04
CA ARG A 42 -12.20 -12.38 19.69
C ARG A 42 -10.70 -12.35 19.37
N ARG A 43 -10.25 -11.36 18.59
CA ARG A 43 -8.83 -11.23 18.21
C ARG A 43 -7.94 -10.86 19.38
N GLU A 44 -8.43 -10.03 20.29
CA GLU A 44 -7.72 -9.74 21.53
C GLU A 44 -7.52 -11.02 22.35
N ARG A 45 -8.57 -11.87 22.47
CA ARG A 45 -8.49 -13.15 23.19
C ARG A 45 -7.58 -14.17 22.51
N GLU A 46 -7.63 -14.26 21.18
CA GLU A 46 -6.90 -15.27 20.40
C GLU A 46 -5.42 -14.93 20.23
N SER A 47 -5.06 -13.66 20.04
CA SER A 47 -3.70 -13.26 19.67
C SER A 47 -3.16 -12.04 20.41
N GLY A 48 -3.89 -11.48 21.38
CA GLY A 48 -3.51 -10.23 22.06
C GLY A 48 -3.49 -9.01 21.13
N GLU A 49 -4.08 -9.11 19.93
CA GLU A 49 -3.94 -8.09 18.90
C GLU A 49 -4.89 -6.91 19.18
N ARG A 50 -4.33 -5.82 19.72
CA ARG A 50 -5.07 -4.58 20.01
C ARG A 50 -5.02 -3.55 18.88
N THR A 51 -4.03 -3.65 17.99
CA THR A 51 -3.84 -2.70 16.89
C THR A 51 -4.60 -3.13 15.63
N PRO A 52 -5.07 -2.21 14.79
CA PRO A 52 -5.59 -2.59 13.49
C PRO A 52 -4.49 -3.18 12.62
N ARG A 53 -4.82 -4.29 11.95
CA ARG A 53 -4.05 -4.74 10.80
C ARG A 53 -3.95 -3.65 9.76
N ARG A 54 -2.81 -3.65 9.06
CA ARG A 54 -2.55 -2.76 7.95
C ARG A 54 -3.70 -2.85 6.94
N GLN A 55 -4.40 -1.73 6.74
CA GLN A 55 -5.42 -1.58 5.72
C GLN A 55 -4.75 -1.12 4.41
N GLY A 56 -5.27 -1.58 3.27
CA GLY A 56 -4.81 -1.19 1.93
C GLY A 56 -3.79 -2.14 1.29
N LYS A 57 -3.47 -1.85 0.02
CA LYS A 57 -2.59 -2.67 -0.84
C LYS A 57 -1.26 -2.98 -0.14
N PRO A 58 -0.75 -4.24 -0.17
CA PRO A 58 0.56 -4.60 0.35
C PRO A 58 1.66 -3.63 -0.10
N ARG A 59 2.68 -3.41 0.72
CA ARG A 59 3.85 -2.65 0.26
C ARG A 59 4.61 -3.49 -0.74
N GLY A 60 4.83 -2.92 -1.91
CA GLY A 60 5.79 -3.38 -2.89
C GLY A 60 5.19 -3.73 -4.26
N SER A 61 5.93 -3.41 -5.31
CA SER A 61 5.69 -3.89 -6.66
C SER A 61 6.53 -5.14 -6.92
N ARG A 62 6.06 -6.02 -7.82
CA ARG A 62 6.92 -7.10 -8.37
C ARG A 62 8.19 -6.55 -9.03
N LEU A 63 8.21 -5.26 -9.34
CA LEU A 63 9.32 -4.54 -9.95
C LEU A 63 10.36 -4.03 -8.95
N ASP A 64 10.06 -4.02 -7.65
CA ASP A 64 10.98 -3.48 -6.64
C ASP A 64 12.30 -4.27 -6.62
N ALA A 65 12.23 -5.59 -6.83
CA ALA A 65 13.41 -6.46 -6.94
C ALA A 65 14.26 -6.20 -8.21
N HIS A 66 13.71 -5.46 -9.20
CA HIS A 66 14.35 -5.17 -10.48
C HIS A 66 14.61 -3.67 -10.67
N GLU A 67 14.51 -2.88 -9.60
CA GLU A 67 14.65 -1.42 -9.64
C GLU A 67 15.98 -0.97 -10.27
N ALA A 68 17.10 -1.59 -9.90
CA ALA A 68 18.42 -1.27 -10.46
C ALA A 68 18.52 -1.58 -11.96
N PHE A 69 17.88 -2.66 -12.41
CA PHE A 69 17.85 -3.05 -13.81
C PHE A 69 17.01 -2.08 -14.65
N ILE A 70 15.85 -1.66 -14.13
CA ILE A 70 14.99 -0.66 -14.78
C ILE A 70 15.70 0.68 -14.87
N ALA A 71 16.38 1.11 -13.80
CA ALA A 71 17.16 2.35 -13.80
C ALA A 71 18.29 2.32 -14.84
N GLY A 72 19.10 1.25 -14.87
CA GLY A 72 20.19 1.11 -15.84
C GLY A 72 19.69 1.07 -17.29
N MET A 73 18.52 0.46 -17.54
CA MET A 73 17.90 0.42 -18.86
C MET A 73 17.48 1.82 -19.35
N ILE A 74 16.87 2.62 -18.48
CA ILE A 74 16.47 4.01 -18.78
C ILE A 74 17.70 4.91 -18.94
N GLU A 75 18.75 4.71 -18.14
CA GLU A 75 20.00 5.45 -18.26
C GLU A 75 20.72 5.16 -19.57
N ALA A 76 20.73 3.88 -20.01
CA ALA A 76 21.32 3.46 -21.27
C ALA A 76 20.53 3.97 -22.49
N GLN A 77 19.21 4.04 -22.39
CA GLN A 77 18.35 4.52 -23.47
C GLN A 77 17.21 5.38 -22.90
N LYS A 78 17.38 6.70 -22.99
CA LYS A 78 16.48 7.69 -22.36
C LYS A 78 15.11 7.81 -23.02
N ASP A 79 15.01 7.34 -24.26
CA ASP A 79 13.81 7.30 -25.11
C ASP A 79 13.21 5.89 -25.22
N ILE A 80 13.64 4.95 -24.36
CA ILE A 80 13.11 3.59 -24.38
C ILE A 80 11.59 3.59 -24.14
N THR A 81 10.89 2.88 -25.01
CA THR A 81 9.43 2.78 -24.93
C THR A 81 9.02 1.78 -23.85
N LEU A 82 7.80 1.93 -23.32
CA LEU A 82 7.24 0.98 -22.35
C LEU A 82 7.17 -0.44 -22.91
N HIS A 83 6.94 -0.60 -24.22
CA HIS A 83 6.92 -1.92 -24.85
C HIS A 83 8.31 -2.58 -24.85
N GLU A 84 9.35 -1.83 -25.18
CA GLU A 84 10.72 -2.33 -25.14
C GLU A 84 11.14 -2.68 -23.71
N MET A 85 10.76 -1.84 -22.73
CA MET A 85 10.98 -2.15 -21.31
C MET A 85 10.29 -3.47 -20.90
N MET A 86 9.03 -3.68 -21.29
CA MET A 86 8.31 -4.94 -21.02
C MET A 86 9.00 -6.14 -21.68
N ALA A 87 9.46 -5.99 -22.92
CA ALA A 87 10.13 -7.06 -23.65
C ALA A 87 11.43 -7.46 -22.95
N ARG A 88 12.24 -6.49 -22.51
CA ARG A 88 13.51 -6.73 -21.81
C ARG A 88 13.31 -7.30 -20.40
N LEU A 89 12.30 -6.82 -19.67
CA LEU A 89 11.95 -7.41 -18.36
C LEU A 89 11.47 -8.86 -18.49
N LYS A 90 10.76 -9.18 -19.57
CA LYS A 90 10.32 -10.55 -19.86
C LYS A 90 11.49 -11.45 -20.29
N SER A 91 12.38 -10.98 -21.18
CA SER A 91 13.49 -11.79 -21.70
C SER A 91 14.64 -11.93 -20.72
N GLU A 92 15.05 -10.84 -20.06
CA GLU A 92 16.27 -10.81 -19.25
C GLU A 92 16.02 -11.09 -17.77
N ARG A 93 14.79 -10.97 -17.29
CA ARG A 93 14.42 -11.17 -15.88
C ARG A 93 13.26 -12.14 -15.68
N SER A 94 12.68 -12.70 -16.75
CA SER A 94 11.51 -13.58 -16.70
C SER A 94 10.30 -12.95 -16.01
N VAL A 95 10.19 -11.61 -16.05
CA VAL A 95 9.11 -10.85 -15.43
C VAL A 95 8.10 -10.45 -16.49
N GLY A 96 6.99 -11.18 -16.56
CA GLY A 96 5.82 -10.80 -17.35
C GLY A 96 4.99 -9.75 -16.63
N ILE A 97 4.91 -8.55 -17.18
CA ILE A 97 4.16 -7.41 -16.63
C ILE A 97 3.29 -6.77 -17.71
N GLY A 98 2.10 -6.32 -17.30
CA GLY A 98 1.22 -5.55 -18.16
C GLY A 98 1.60 -4.07 -18.17
N HIS A 99 1.20 -3.36 -19.23
CA HIS A 99 1.42 -1.93 -19.43
C HIS A 99 1.00 -1.08 -18.21
N SER A 100 -0.11 -1.46 -17.56
CA SER A 100 -0.66 -0.78 -16.37
C SER A 100 0.16 -0.95 -15.09
N MET A 101 1.16 -1.85 -15.06
CA MET A 101 2.04 -2.05 -13.90
C MET A 101 3.33 -1.23 -13.99
N LEU A 102 3.78 -0.87 -15.19
CA LEU A 102 4.96 -0.02 -15.39
C LEU A 102 4.66 1.45 -15.12
N ILE A 103 3.50 1.95 -15.57
CA ILE A 103 3.12 3.37 -15.42
C ILE A 103 3.15 3.82 -13.94
N PRO A 104 2.53 3.13 -12.96
CA PRO A 104 2.58 3.56 -11.57
C PRO A 104 3.97 3.49 -10.96
N THR A 105 4.81 2.54 -11.40
CA THR A 105 6.19 2.40 -10.91
C THR A 105 7.11 3.49 -11.45
N ILE A 106 6.85 4.00 -12.65
CA ILE A 106 7.61 5.09 -13.27
C ILE A 106 7.08 6.46 -12.83
N VAL A 107 5.77 6.59 -12.53
CA VAL A 107 5.08 7.88 -12.32
C VAL A 107 4.82 8.21 -10.84
N TRP A 108 4.76 7.24 -9.91
CA TRP A 108 4.36 7.53 -8.52
C TRP A 108 5.54 7.89 -7.59
N PRO A 109 5.48 9.00 -6.83
CA PRO A 109 6.52 9.40 -5.88
C PRO A 109 6.49 8.57 -4.59
N ASP A 110 7.66 8.22 -4.06
CA ASP A 110 7.82 7.76 -2.67
C ASP A 110 7.45 8.90 -1.70
N SER A 111 6.81 8.53 -0.60
CA SER A 111 6.60 9.31 0.64
C SER A 111 7.83 10.05 1.21
N ARG A 112 9.05 9.83 0.69
CA ARG A 112 10.28 10.51 1.10
C ARG A 112 10.70 11.68 0.22
N GLY A 113 9.94 12.03 -0.83
CA GLY A 113 10.21 13.23 -1.63
C GLY A 113 11.58 13.24 -2.34
N THR A 114 12.28 12.11 -2.42
CA THR A 114 13.54 11.99 -3.16
C THR A 114 13.26 11.63 -4.60
N HIS A 115 13.64 12.54 -5.50
CA HIS A 115 13.51 12.42 -6.94
C HIS A 115 14.28 11.20 -7.48
N ARG A 116 13.58 10.11 -7.83
CA ARG A 116 14.06 9.15 -8.86
C ARG A 116 13.39 9.56 -10.17
N PHE A 117 14.20 9.92 -11.18
CA PHE A 117 13.81 10.42 -12.50
C PHE A 117 13.32 11.88 -12.59
N LYS A 118 14.14 12.84 -12.13
CA LYS A 118 14.13 14.16 -12.77
C LYS A 118 14.85 14.04 -14.12
N ASN A 119 14.13 14.39 -15.21
CA ASN A 119 14.59 14.63 -16.60
C ASN A 119 14.23 13.60 -17.69
N VAL A 120 12.96 13.17 -17.79
CA VAL A 120 12.44 12.67 -19.09
C VAL A 120 11.07 13.27 -19.46
N ILE A 121 10.19 13.58 -18.49
CA ILE A 121 8.80 13.96 -18.82
C ILE A 121 8.63 15.45 -19.19
N HIS A 122 9.61 16.33 -18.92
CA HIS A 122 9.47 17.77 -19.23
C HIS A 122 9.91 18.18 -20.66
N ARG A 123 10.22 17.23 -21.55
CA ARG A 123 10.73 17.54 -22.91
C ARG A 123 9.92 16.94 -24.07
N MET A 124 8.72 16.41 -23.82
CA MET A 124 7.84 15.83 -24.86
C MET A 124 6.49 16.56 -25.05
N GLN A 125 6.32 17.77 -24.49
CA GLN A 125 5.14 18.62 -24.74
C GLN A 125 5.45 19.88 -25.56
N THR A 126 6.55 19.90 -26.30
CA THR A 126 6.81 20.96 -27.29
C THR A 126 7.42 20.31 -28.53
N ILE A 127 6.55 19.79 -29.39
CA ILE A 127 6.60 19.67 -30.85
C ILE A 127 5.37 18.82 -31.21
N LEU A 128 4.21 19.48 -31.22
CA LEU A 128 3.20 19.47 -32.28
C LEU A 128 2.45 20.79 -32.15
#